data_AF-A0A3C1DLR5-F1
#
_entry.id   AF-A0A3C1DLR5-F1
#
_cell.length_a   1.000
_cell.length_b   1.000
_cell.length_c   1.000
_cell.angle_alpha   90.00
_cell.angle_beta   90.00
_cell.angle_gamma   90.00
#
_symmetry.space_group_name_H-M   'P 1'
#
loop_
_entity.id
_entity.type
_entity.pdbx_description
1 polymer ?
#
loop_
_entity_poly.entity_id
_entity_poly.type
_entity_poly.pdbx_seq_one_letter_code
_entity_poly.pdbx_strand_id
1 'polypeptide(L)'
;MLRTTGLPTRNDGPELEPVVDGFIVRDESSASATWLNRTSALILELCTGHNSAQAIAAAIATAFELSEPPIAAVDECLDDL
;
A
#
# COMPACT_ATOMS: atom_id res chain seq x y z
N MET A 1 8.98 0.10 3.25
CA MET A 1 8.04 0.69 4.25
C MET A 1 7.23 -0.38 5.00
N LEU A 2 7.44 -1.66 4.67
CA LEU A 2 6.69 -2.78 5.23
C LEU A 2 7.55 -3.76 6.06
N ARG A 3 6.88 -4.59 6.88
CA ARG A 3 7.37 -5.87 7.40
C ARG A 3 6.53 -7.00 6.82
N THR A 4 7.15 -8.09 6.36
CA THR A 4 6.45 -9.18 5.68
C THR A 4 6.72 -10.54 6.32
N THR A 5 5.70 -11.09 6.98
CA THR A 5 5.60 -12.50 7.42
C THR A 5 4.41 -13.21 6.76
N GLY A 6 4.00 -12.74 5.57
CA GLY A 6 2.77 -13.15 4.86
C GLY A 6 1.55 -12.27 5.17
N LEU A 7 1.66 -11.39 6.17
CA LEU A 7 0.68 -10.35 6.49
C LEU A 7 1.38 -8.98 6.43
N PRO A 8 1.25 -8.24 5.32
CA PRO A 8 1.90 -6.95 5.16
C PRO A 8 1.53 -6.00 6.30
N THR A 9 2.56 -5.45 6.94
CA THR A 9 2.41 -4.49 8.04
C THR A 9 3.16 -3.22 7.71
N ARG A 10 2.48 -2.07 7.73
CA ARG A 10 3.11 -0.75 7.63
C ARG A 10 4.01 -0.50 8.83
N ASN A 11 5.25 -0.06 8.59
CA ASN A 11 6.13 0.40 9.66
C ASN A 11 5.60 1.69 10.29
N ASP A 12 5.78 1.85 11.59
CA ASP A 12 5.60 3.14 12.25
C ASP A 12 6.73 4.09 11.82
N GLY A 13 6.39 5.34 11.48
CA GLY A 13 7.38 6.38 11.16
C GLY A 13 7.15 7.11 9.83
N PRO A 14 6.83 6.43 8.70
CA PRO A 14 6.65 7.12 7.44
C PRO A 14 5.39 8.00 7.44
N GLU A 15 5.54 9.29 7.13
CA GLU A 15 4.44 10.25 7.01
C GLU A 15 3.91 10.30 5.58
N LEU A 16 2.57 10.26 5.43
CA LEU A 16 1.88 10.36 4.15
C LEU A 16 1.38 11.80 3.95
N GLU A 17 2.00 12.52 3.01
CA GLU A 17 1.60 13.86 2.63
C GLU A 17 0.73 13.82 1.36
N PRO A 18 -0.55 14.25 1.42
CA PRO A 18 -1.41 14.28 0.23
C PRO A 18 -0.95 15.35 -0.77
N VAL A 19 -0.90 14.98 -2.05
CA VAL A 19 -0.62 15.87 -3.18
C VAL A 19 -1.69 15.74 -4.27
N VAL A 20 -1.64 16.59 -5.29
CA VAL A 20 -2.72 16.71 -6.29
C VAL A 20 -3.14 15.38 -6.94
N ASP A 21 -2.20 14.46 -7.18
CA ASP A 21 -2.45 13.18 -7.85
C ASP A 21 -2.05 11.93 -7.04
N GLY A 22 -1.83 12.08 -5.73
CA GLY A 22 -1.41 10.95 -4.91
C GLY A 22 -0.88 11.37 -3.56
N PHE A 23 0.16 10.69 -3.12
CA PHE A 23 0.77 10.89 -1.81
C PHE A 23 2.29 10.87 -1.94
N ILE A 24 2.97 11.67 -1.13
CA ILE A 24 4.40 11.54 -0.91
C ILE A 24 4.57 10.86 0.44
N VAL A 25 5.30 9.74 0.46
CA VAL A 25 5.66 9.07 1.70
C VAL A 25 7.11 9.41 2.03
N ARG A 26 7.33 9.94 3.24
CA ARG A 26 8.67 10.29 3.74
C ARG A 26 8.99 9.42 4.94
N ASP A 27 10.14 8.77 4.92
CA ASP A 27 10.64 8.02 6.08
C ASP A 27 11.62 8.92 6.85
N GLU A 28 11.35 9.23 8.12
CA GLU A 28 12.25 10.06 8.94
C GLU A 28 13.68 9.47 9.07
N SER A 29 13.84 8.16 8.86
CA SER A 29 15.14 7.48 8.91
C SER A 29 15.93 7.54 7.59
N SER A 30 15.31 8.02 6.51
CA SER A 30 15.92 8.10 5.18
C SER A 30 15.54 9.41 4.47
N ALA A 31 16.50 10.09 3.85
CA ALA A 31 16.21 11.27 3.03
C ALA A 31 15.39 10.98 1.75
N SER A 32 14.94 9.73 1.54
CA SER A 32 14.13 9.31 0.40
C SER A 32 12.65 9.63 0.60
N ALA A 33 12.06 10.24 -0.42
CA ALA A 33 10.61 10.39 -0.54
C ALA A 33 10.11 9.55 -1.72
N THR A 34 9.06 8.77 -1.50
CA THR A 34 8.43 7.94 -2.54
C THR A 34 7.06 8.51 -2.89
N TRP A 35 6.80 8.72 -4.17
CA TRP A 35 5.46 9.08 -4.62
C TRP A 35 4.60 7.84 -4.80
N LEU A 36 3.41 7.84 -4.21
CA LEU A 36 2.39 6.82 -4.37
C LEU A 36 1.20 7.38 -5.11
N ASN A 37 0.69 6.63 -6.08
CA ASN A 37 -0.64 6.89 -6.60
C ASN A 37 -1.71 6.56 -5.53
N ARG A 38 -2.96 6.96 -5.77
CA ARG A 38 -4.06 6.75 -4.80
C ARG A 38 -4.33 5.28 -4.48
N THR A 39 -4.16 4.39 -5.45
CA THR A 39 -4.38 2.95 -5.26
C THR A 39 -3.28 2.36 -4.38
N SER A 40 -2.02 2.70 -4.62
CA SER A 40 -0.87 2.27 -3.81
C SER A 40 -0.97 2.80 -2.38
N ALA A 41 -1.44 4.04 -2.19
CA ALA A 41 -1.70 4.58 -0.86
C ALA A 41 -2.81 3.80 -0.13
N LEU A 42 -3.89 3.43 -0.83
CA LEU A 42 -4.94 2.59 -0.24
C LEU A 42 -4.42 1.18 0.11
N ILE A 43 -3.59 0.58 -0.73
CA ILE A 43 -2.91 -0.69 -0.43
C ILE A 43 -2.07 -0.56 0.85
N LEU A 44 -1.29 0.52 0.98
CA LEU A 44 -0.48 0.80 2.17
C LEU A 44 -1.33 0.98 3.44
N GLU A 45 -2.48 1.66 3.35
CA GLU A 45 -3.44 1.79 4.47
C GLU A 45 -4.03 0.44 4.91
N LEU A 46 -4.18 -0.51 3.98
CA LEU A 46 -4.68 -1.85 4.26
C LEU A 46 -3.60 -2.81 4.81
N CYS A 47 -2.33 -2.40 4.83
CA CYS A 47 -1.21 -3.16 5.39
C CYS A 47 -1.19 -3.07 6.93
N THR A 48 -2.18 -3.66 7.58
CA THR A 48 -2.39 -3.60 9.04
C THR A 48 -1.75 -4.76 9.81
N GLY A 49 -1.05 -5.67 9.13
CA GLY A 49 -0.57 -6.93 9.69
C GLY A 49 -1.66 -7.98 9.95
N HIS A 50 -2.92 -7.69 9.59
CA HIS A 50 -4.06 -8.61 9.73
C HIS A 50 -4.65 -9.03 8.38
N ASN A 51 -4.39 -8.26 7.33
CA ASN A 51 -4.85 -8.54 5.98
C ASN A 51 -3.77 -9.29 5.20
N SER A 52 -4.13 -10.37 4.52
CA SER A 52 -3.25 -10.99 3.52
C SER A 52 -3.30 -10.23 2.20
N ALA A 53 -2.33 -10.45 1.31
CA ALA A 53 -2.33 -9.85 -0.03
C ALA A 53 -3.65 -10.15 -0.80
N GLN A 54 -4.19 -11.35 -0.66
CA GLN A 54 -5.48 -11.72 -1.27
C GLN A 54 -6.66 -10.94 -0.67
N ALA A 55 -6.66 -10.72 0.65
CA ALA A 55 -7.69 -9.91 1.30
C ALA A 55 -7.61 -8.44 0.88
N ILE A 56 -6.39 -7.90 0.76
CA ILE A 56 -6.14 -6.55 0.24
C ILE A 56 -6.67 -6.44 -1.19
N ALA A 57 -6.34 -7.38 -2.07
CA ALA A 57 -6.83 -7.37 -3.46
C ALA A 57 -8.35 -7.45 -3.57
N ALA A 58 -9.01 -8.26 -2.73
CA ALA A 58 -10.48 -8.31 -2.68
C ALA A 58 -11.09 -6.97 -2.25
N ALA A 59 -10.47 -6.29 -1.28
CA ALA A 59 -10.88 -4.95 -0.85
C ALA A 59 -10.68 -3.91 -1.97
N ILE A 60 -9.57 -3.97 -2.71
CA ILE A 60 -9.31 -3.10 -3.86
C ILE A 60 -10.35 -3.33 -4.97
N ALA A 61 -10.63 -4.58 -5.35
CA ALA A 61 -11.66 -4.85 -6.35
C ALA A 61 -13.03 -4.32 -5.92
N THR A 62 -13.38 -4.43 -4.65
CA THR A 62 -14.62 -3.86 -4.11
C THR A 62 -14.63 -2.33 -4.20
N ALA A 63 -13.54 -1.68 -3.78
CA ALA A 63 -13.44 -0.22 -3.75
C ALA A 63 -13.46 0.42 -5.15
N PHE A 64 -12.98 -0.29 -6.17
CA PHE A 64 -12.90 0.17 -7.55
C PHE A 64 -13.91 -0.52 -8.49
N GLU A 65 -14.85 -1.30 -7.95
CA GLU A 65 -15.88 -2.04 -8.71
C GLU A 65 -15.31 -2.92 -9.83
N LEU A 66 -14.17 -3.58 -9.58
CA LEU A 66 -13.52 -4.46 -10.55
C LEU A 66 -14.21 -5.82 -10.60
N SER A 67 -14.26 -6.43 -11.78
CA SER A 67 -14.84 -7.77 -11.97
C SER A 67 -14.05 -8.87 -11.27
N GLU A 68 -12.74 -8.69 -11.09
CA GLU A 68 -11.84 -9.65 -10.46
C GLU A 68 -10.83 -8.95 -9.53
N PRO A 69 -10.42 -9.58 -8.41
CA PRO A 69 -9.35 -9.09 -7.55
C PRO A 69 -8.01 -8.93 -8.31
N PRO A 70 -7.38 -7.75 -8.29
CA PRO A 70 -6.13 -7.50 -9.02
C PRO A 70 -4.90 -8.01 -8.23
N ILE A 71 -4.84 -9.32 -7.98
CA ILE A 71 -3.84 -9.96 -7.11
C ILE A 71 -2.41 -9.61 -7.53
N ALA A 72 -2.08 -9.80 -8.81
CA ALA A 72 -0.74 -9.56 -9.32
C ALA A 72 -0.29 -8.09 -9.15
N ALA A 73 -1.19 -7.14 -9.37
CA ALA A 73 -0.88 -5.72 -9.20
C ALA A 73 -0.72 -5.33 -7.73
N VAL A 74 -1.45 -6.00 -6.83
CA VAL A 74 -1.28 -5.82 -5.38
C VAL A 74 0.05 -6.39 -4.93
N ASP A 75 0.42 -7.60 -5.38
CA ASP A 75 1.71 -8.21 -5.05
C ASP A 75 2.88 -7.34 -5.56
N GLU A 76 2.83 -6.87 -6.81
CA GLU A 76 3.83 -5.95 -7.37
C GLU A 76 3.93 -4.66 -6.56
N CYS A 77 2.79 -4.08 -6.16
CA CYS A 77 2.79 -2.89 -5.32
C CYS A 77 3.39 -3.15 -3.93
N LEU A 78 3.17 -4.33 -3.33
CA LEU A 78 3.72 -4.67 -2.03
C LEU A 78 5.24 -4.88 -2.08
N ASP A 79 5.76 -5.39 -3.20
CA ASP A 79 7.19 -5.56 -3.42
C ASP A 79 7.92 -4.20 -3.57
N ASP A 80 7.23 -3.18 -4.10
CA ASP A 80 7.77 -1.83 -4.29
C ASP A 80 7.70 -0.92 -3.04
N LEU A 81 6.98 -1.33 -1.98
CA LEU A 81 6.69 -0.51 -0.78
C LEU A 81 7.68 -0.63 0.39
#